data_AF-A0A921US63-F1
#
_entry.id   AF-A0A921US63-F1
#
_cell.length_a   1.000
_cell.length_b   1.000
_cell.length_c   1.000
_cell.angle_alpha   90.00
_cell.angle_beta   90.00
_cell.angle_gamma   90.00
#
_symmetry.space_group_name_H-M   'P 1'
#
loop_
_entity.id
_entity.type
_entity.pdbx_description
1 polymer ?
#
loop_
_entity_poly.entity_id
_entity_poly.type
_entity_poly.pdbx_seq_one_letter_code
_entity_poly.pdbx_strand_id
1 'polypeptide(L)'
;MASAAAAVDAVAALFSLIMAVAAPLFDSQVVLPVSLYPAPLVDIFRWFTAEFDNYVVADAPPFLRGLVWLDLAFLWPVSVANLYGILARRRWSAATSLMAGVYMLTYLSAMFGEMLGSGRATPKLLGLYLLFLVFAVASVARGLCSCSTQATPAAAGPSSPALAARKKRV
;
A
#
# COMPACT_ATOMS: atom_id res chain seq x y z
N MET A 1 -10.75 21.04 8.32
CA MET A 1 -9.74 20.64 7.31
C MET A 1 -8.51 19.99 7.93
N ALA A 2 -7.92 20.53 9.01
CA ALA A 2 -6.77 19.91 9.69
C ALA A 2 -7.03 18.49 10.26
N SER A 3 -8.24 18.23 10.77
CA SER A 3 -8.64 16.93 11.31
C SER A 3 -8.76 15.84 10.23
N ALA A 4 -9.27 16.18 9.05
CA ALA A 4 -9.44 15.25 7.95
C ALA A 4 -8.08 14.83 7.33
N ALA A 5 -7.15 15.78 7.19
CA ALA A 5 -5.80 15.48 6.70
C ALA A 5 -5.04 14.54 7.66
N ALA A 6 -5.12 14.80 8.97
CA ALA A 6 -4.51 13.94 9.98
C ALA A 6 -5.13 12.53 10.00
N ALA A 7 -6.44 12.41 9.82
CA ALA A 7 -7.10 11.12 9.71
C ALA A 7 -6.63 10.34 8.48
N VAL A 8 -6.52 11.00 7.32
CA VAL A 8 -6.00 10.37 6.10
C VAL A 8 -4.54 9.94 6.24
N ASP A 9 -3.69 10.75 6.89
CA ASP A 9 -2.31 10.37 7.23
C ASP A 9 -2.26 9.13 8.13
N ALA A 10 -3.13 9.06 9.15
CA ALA A 10 -3.22 7.93 10.06
C ALA A 10 -3.69 6.65 9.35
N VAL A 11 -4.70 6.76 8.47
CA VAL A 11 -5.21 5.64 7.67
C VAL A 11 -4.13 5.11 6.72
N ALA A 12 -3.39 6.00 6.04
CA ALA A 12 -2.29 5.59 5.17
C ALA A 12 -1.11 4.97 5.95
N ALA A 13 -0.81 5.49 7.15
CA ALA A 13 0.20 4.91 8.04
C ALA A 13 -0.22 3.52 8.53
N LEU A 14 -1.48 3.36 8.95
CA LEU A 14 -2.03 2.08 9.37
C LEU A 14 -1.99 1.06 8.23
N PHE A 15 -2.41 1.44 7.04
CA PHE A 15 -2.31 0.57 5.86
C PHE A 15 -0.86 0.15 5.59
N SER A 16 0.07 1.10 5.63
CA SER A 16 1.49 0.83 5.41
C SER A 16 2.08 -0.09 6.47
N LEU A 17 1.67 0.08 7.73
CA LEU A 17 2.07 -0.80 8.83
C LEU A 17 1.52 -2.21 8.64
N ILE A 18 0.24 -2.33 8.29
CA ILE A 18 -0.40 -3.62 8.00
C ILE A 18 0.37 -4.32 6.89
N MET A 19 0.61 -3.68 5.74
CA MET A 19 1.32 -4.32 4.62
C MET A 19 2.81 -4.59 4.92
N ALA A 20 3.48 -3.73 5.70
CA ALA A 20 4.87 -3.95 6.11
C ALA A 20 5.04 -5.23 6.95
N VAL A 21 4.01 -5.63 7.69
CA VAL A 21 4.00 -6.86 8.50
C VAL A 21 3.35 -8.02 7.74
N ALA A 22 2.20 -7.79 7.11
CA ALA A 22 1.41 -8.83 6.46
C ALA A 22 2.13 -9.44 5.25
N ALA A 23 2.78 -8.63 4.41
CA ALA A 23 3.48 -9.15 3.23
C ALA A 23 4.54 -10.21 3.57
N PRO A 24 5.51 -9.96 4.49
CA PRO A 24 6.51 -10.96 4.83
C PRO A 24 6.02 -12.09 5.74
N LEU A 25 4.94 -11.91 6.53
CA LEU A 25 4.45 -12.93 7.46
C LEU A 25 3.32 -13.79 6.90
N PHE A 26 2.49 -13.26 6.01
CA PHE A 26 1.29 -13.91 5.49
C PHE A 26 1.42 -14.16 3.98
N ASP A 27 1.60 -13.11 3.17
CA ASP A 27 1.58 -13.24 1.71
C ASP A 27 2.71 -14.15 1.22
N SER A 28 3.90 -14.01 1.81
CA SER A 28 5.05 -14.86 1.57
C SER A 28 4.81 -16.36 1.80
N GLN A 29 3.85 -16.76 2.65
CA GLN A 29 3.51 -18.17 2.87
C GLN A 29 2.85 -18.81 1.62
N VAL A 30 2.34 -18.01 0.68
CA VAL A 30 1.74 -18.48 -0.58
C VAL A 30 2.80 -18.93 -1.58
N VAL A 31 4.01 -18.35 -1.52
CA VAL A 31 5.10 -18.60 -2.49
C VAL A 31 6.33 -19.26 -1.88
N LEU A 32 6.56 -19.11 -0.57
CA LEU A 32 7.70 -19.70 0.13
C LEU A 32 7.32 -21.01 0.83
N PRO A 33 8.29 -21.92 1.04
CA PRO A 33 8.06 -23.16 1.77
C PRO A 33 7.59 -22.91 3.21
N VAL A 34 6.58 -23.66 3.65
CA VAL A 34 6.01 -23.58 5.01
C VAL A 34 7.06 -23.84 6.11
N SER A 35 8.12 -24.60 5.80
CA SER A 35 9.22 -24.89 6.73
C SER A 35 10.02 -23.66 7.18
N LEU A 36 9.89 -22.52 6.49
CA LEU A 36 10.53 -21.26 6.87
C LEU A 36 9.78 -20.51 7.98
N TYR A 37 8.56 -20.96 8.32
CA TYR A 37 7.69 -20.27 9.27
C TYR A 37 7.49 -21.09 10.55
N PRO A 38 7.36 -20.42 11.70
CA PRO A 38 7.03 -21.10 12.95
C PRO A 38 5.57 -21.61 12.90
N ALA A 39 5.32 -22.78 13.49
CA ALA A 39 4.00 -23.42 13.46
C ALA A 39 2.83 -22.50 13.87
N PRO A 40 2.92 -21.67 14.93
CA PRO A 40 1.82 -20.78 15.30
C PRO A 40 1.43 -19.79 14.18
N LEU A 41 2.40 -19.31 13.40
CA LEU A 41 2.14 -18.35 12.33
C LEU A 41 1.42 -19.01 11.14
N VAL A 42 1.80 -20.25 10.83
CA VAL A 42 1.13 -21.07 9.82
C VAL A 42 -0.29 -21.40 10.26
N ASP A 43 -0.49 -21.74 11.53
CA ASP A 43 -1.81 -22.06 12.07
C ASP A 43 -2.75 -20.84 12.07
N ILE A 44 -2.24 -19.66 12.42
CA ILE A 44 -3.00 -18.40 12.32
C ILE A 44 -3.39 -18.12 10.86
N PHE A 45 -2.47 -18.31 9.92
CA PHE A 45 -2.77 -18.09 8.49
C PHE A 45 -3.81 -19.07 7.96
N ARG A 46 -3.73 -20.34 8.34
CA ARG A 46 -4.72 -21.38 8.00
C ARG A 46 -6.09 -21.09 8.61
N TRP A 47 -6.11 -20.70 9.88
CA TRP A 47 -7.35 -20.30 10.55
C TRP A 47 -7.98 -19.09 9.85
N PHE A 48 -7.18 -18.07 9.49
CA PHE A 48 -7.64 -16.90 8.77
C PHE A 48 -8.21 -17.26 7.39
N THR A 49 -7.51 -18.09 6.62
CA THR A 49 -8.00 -18.54 5.31
C THR A 49 -9.31 -19.31 5.42
N ALA A 50 -9.46 -20.16 6.45
CA ALA A 50 -10.69 -20.88 6.71
C ALA A 50 -11.84 -19.95 7.18
N GLU A 51 -11.58 -19.02 8.09
CA GLU A 51 -12.60 -18.12 8.66
C GLU A 51 -13.19 -17.16 7.61
N PHE A 52 -12.35 -16.68 6.69
CA PHE A 52 -12.77 -15.79 5.62
C PHE A 52 -13.21 -16.52 4.35
N ASP A 53 -13.18 -17.86 4.35
CA ASP A 53 -13.49 -18.70 3.19
C ASP A 53 -12.67 -18.26 1.96
N ASN A 54 -11.39 -17.94 2.20
CA ASN A 54 -10.52 -17.34 1.21
C ASN A 54 -10.00 -18.40 0.24
N TYR A 55 -10.88 -18.83 -0.65
CA TYR A 55 -10.60 -19.86 -1.65
C TYR A 55 -9.46 -19.46 -2.59
N VAL A 56 -9.29 -18.15 -2.84
CA VAL A 56 -8.24 -17.61 -3.72
C VAL A 56 -6.87 -17.95 -3.17
N VAL A 57 -6.69 -17.86 -1.85
CA VAL A 57 -5.43 -18.18 -1.18
C VAL A 57 -5.29 -19.67 -0.88
N ALA A 58 -6.40 -20.37 -0.61
CA ALA A 58 -6.40 -21.81 -0.34
C ALA A 58 -5.92 -22.63 -1.55
N ASP A 59 -6.38 -22.29 -2.76
CA ASP A 59 -5.96 -22.91 -4.03
C ASP A 59 -5.29 -21.87 -4.94
N ALA A 60 -4.20 -21.28 -4.46
CA ALA A 60 -3.51 -20.15 -5.09
C ALA A 60 -3.27 -20.33 -6.61
N PRO A 61 -4.04 -19.65 -7.48
CA PRO A 61 -3.86 -19.73 -8.91
C PRO A 61 -2.50 -19.13 -9.30
N PRO A 62 -1.92 -19.52 -10.45
CA PRO A 62 -0.58 -19.06 -10.84
C PRO A 62 -0.43 -17.53 -10.90
N PHE A 63 -1.49 -16.80 -11.28
CA PHE A 63 -1.47 -15.34 -11.30
C PHE A 63 -1.35 -14.74 -9.89
N LEU A 64 -2.00 -15.34 -8.88
CA LEU A 64 -1.93 -14.89 -7.49
C LEU A 64 -0.50 -15.00 -6.96
N ARG A 65 0.19 -16.10 -7.26
CA ARG A 65 1.61 -16.25 -6.91
C ARG A 65 2.48 -15.16 -7.52
N GLY A 66 2.18 -14.76 -8.76
CA GLY A 66 2.83 -13.61 -9.39
C GLY A 66 2.56 -12.29 -8.66
N LEU A 67 1.32 -12.05 -8.23
CA LEU A 67 0.95 -10.88 -7.43
C LEU A 67 1.65 -10.89 -6.06
N VAL A 68 1.71 -12.03 -5.38
CA VAL A 68 2.42 -12.16 -4.10
C VAL A 68 3.91 -11.85 -4.24
N TRP A 69 4.56 -12.29 -5.32
CA TRP A 69 5.95 -11.89 -5.59
C TRP A 69 6.09 -10.38 -5.75
N LEU A 70 5.10 -9.74 -6.39
CA LEU A 70 5.08 -8.29 -6.54
C LEU A 70 4.77 -7.58 -5.21
N ASP A 71 3.96 -8.17 -4.34
CA ASP A 71 3.72 -7.69 -2.97
C ASP A 71 5.04 -7.67 -2.20
N LEU A 72 5.81 -8.75 -2.27
CA LEU A 72 7.10 -8.86 -1.59
C LEU A 72 8.18 -7.96 -2.17
N ALA A 73 8.29 -7.90 -3.51
CA ALA A 73 9.36 -7.17 -4.18
C ALA A 73 9.11 -5.66 -4.25
N PHE A 74 7.84 -5.24 -4.32
CA PHE A 74 7.46 -3.85 -4.54
C PHE A 74 6.64 -3.26 -3.39
N LEU A 75 5.49 -3.87 -3.05
CA LEU A 75 4.60 -3.27 -2.06
C LEU A 75 5.23 -3.22 -0.67
N TRP A 76 5.96 -4.27 -0.27
CA TRP A 76 6.59 -4.36 1.05
C TRP A 76 7.64 -3.25 1.26
N PRO A 77 8.66 -3.09 0.39
CA PRO A 77 9.62 -1.99 0.53
C PRO A 77 8.95 -0.61 0.48
N VAL A 78 7.97 -0.42 -0.40
CA VAL A 78 7.22 0.84 -0.52
C VAL A 78 6.42 1.13 0.74
N SER A 79 5.80 0.12 1.36
CA SER A 79 5.03 0.26 2.60
C SER A 79 5.92 0.60 3.78
N VAL A 80 7.07 -0.06 3.91
CA VAL A 80 8.08 0.26 4.94
C VAL A 80 8.58 1.69 4.76
N ALA A 81 8.94 2.07 3.54
CA ALA A 81 9.36 3.43 3.23
C ALA A 81 8.25 4.42 3.56
N ASN A 82 7.00 4.16 3.12
CA ASN A 82 5.88 5.06 3.35
C ASN A 82 5.61 5.28 4.84
N LEU A 83 5.60 4.21 5.64
CA LEU A 83 5.43 4.30 7.08
C LEU A 83 6.51 5.18 7.71
N TYR A 84 7.79 4.92 7.38
CA TYR A 84 8.89 5.77 7.86
C TYR A 84 8.72 7.22 7.40
N GLY A 85 8.34 7.43 6.14
CA GLY A 85 8.13 8.75 5.56
C GLY A 85 7.01 9.53 6.26
N ILE A 86 5.93 8.88 6.66
CA ILE A 86 4.84 9.51 7.41
C ILE A 86 5.32 9.89 8.82
N LEU A 87 5.93 8.94 9.54
CA LEU A 87 6.42 9.16 10.91
C LEU A 87 7.50 10.24 10.98
N ALA A 88 8.44 10.24 10.03
CA ALA A 88 9.52 11.22 9.93
C ALA A 88 9.11 12.48 9.13
N ARG A 89 7.83 12.63 8.77
CA ARG A 89 7.25 13.78 8.06
C ARG A 89 8.02 14.16 6.79
N ARG A 90 8.47 13.15 6.03
CA ARG A 90 9.24 13.32 4.79
C ARG A 90 8.33 13.62 3.61
N ARG A 91 8.78 14.52 2.73
CA ARG A 91 8.05 14.98 1.54
C ARG A 91 7.78 13.89 0.51
N TRP A 92 8.67 12.90 0.41
CA TRP A 92 8.52 11.75 -0.49
C TRP A 92 7.47 10.73 -0.02
N SER A 93 6.95 10.85 1.22
CA SER A 93 5.87 9.99 1.73
C SER A 93 4.57 10.12 0.92
N ALA A 94 4.36 11.25 0.26
CA ALA A 94 3.23 11.44 -0.64
C ALA A 94 3.33 10.52 -1.87
N ALA A 95 4.51 10.42 -2.46
CA ALA A 95 4.76 9.58 -3.64
C ALA A 95 4.65 8.08 -3.29
N THR A 96 5.23 7.66 -2.16
CA THR A 96 5.14 6.26 -1.72
C THR A 96 3.72 5.85 -1.36
N SER A 97 2.94 6.75 -0.75
CA SER A 97 1.51 6.52 -0.49
C SER A 97 0.69 6.40 -1.77
N LEU A 98 1.01 7.21 -2.79
CA LEU A 98 0.39 7.08 -4.11
C LEU A 98 0.73 5.75 -4.76
N MET A 99 2.01 5.36 -4.75
CA MET A 99 2.47 4.08 -5.31
C MET A 99 1.79 2.90 -4.63
N ALA A 100 1.79 2.86 -3.29
CA ALA A 100 1.14 1.80 -2.52
C ALA A 100 -0.38 1.74 -2.77
N GLY A 101 -1.05 2.90 -2.81
CA GLY A 101 -2.48 2.98 -3.08
C GLY A 101 -2.85 2.51 -4.49
N VAL A 102 -2.15 2.99 -5.52
CA VAL A 102 -2.39 2.59 -6.91
C VAL A 102 -2.14 1.10 -7.09
N TYR A 103 -1.01 0.60 -6.56
CA TYR A 103 -0.70 -0.81 -6.56
C TYR A 103 -1.84 -1.64 -5.97
N MET A 104 -2.32 -1.26 -4.78
CA MET A 104 -3.38 -1.99 -4.10
C MET A 104 -4.70 -1.94 -4.88
N LEU A 105 -5.04 -0.82 -5.53
CA LEU A 105 -6.22 -0.76 -6.41
C LEU A 105 -6.10 -1.71 -7.61
N THR A 106 -4.93 -1.82 -8.22
CA THR A 106 -4.68 -2.78 -9.30
C THR A 106 -4.81 -4.22 -8.81
N TYR A 107 -4.21 -4.53 -7.66
CA TYR A 107 -4.32 -5.85 -7.02
C TYR A 107 -5.78 -6.21 -6.73
N LEU A 108 -6.53 -5.30 -6.11
CA LEU A 108 -7.95 -5.50 -5.79
C LEU A 108 -8.81 -5.68 -7.04
N SER A 109 -8.48 -4.99 -8.13
CA SER A 109 -9.19 -5.15 -9.40
C SER A 109 -9.03 -6.57 -9.96
N ALA A 110 -7.82 -7.14 -9.86
CA ALA A 110 -7.58 -8.53 -10.25
C ALA A 110 -8.33 -9.51 -9.33
N MET A 111 -8.33 -9.26 -8.02
CA MET A 111 -9.05 -10.10 -7.05
C MET A 111 -10.56 -10.08 -7.25
N PHE A 112 -11.16 -8.89 -7.44
CA PHE A 112 -12.58 -8.80 -7.73
C PHE A 112 -12.92 -9.44 -9.08
N GLY A 113 -12.05 -9.33 -10.09
CA GLY A 113 -12.21 -10.04 -11.36
C GLY A 113 -12.31 -11.56 -11.17
N GLU A 114 -11.42 -12.14 -10.39
CA GLU A 114 -11.44 -13.58 -10.07
C GLU A 114 -12.66 -13.96 -9.21
N MET A 115 -12.99 -13.16 -8.20
CA MET A 115 -14.11 -13.41 -7.28
C MET A 115 -15.47 -13.33 -7.98
N LEU A 116 -15.67 -12.32 -8.82
CA LEU A 116 -16.90 -12.16 -9.59
C LEU A 116 -16.97 -13.15 -10.75
N GLY A 117 -15.84 -13.47 -11.38
CA GLY A 117 -15.77 -14.42 -12.50
C GLY A 117 -15.98 -15.87 -12.08
N SER A 118 -15.50 -16.26 -10.90
CA SER A 118 -15.65 -17.63 -10.38
C SER A 118 -17.01 -17.89 -9.69
N GLY A 119 -17.74 -16.84 -9.33
CA GLY A 119 -19.01 -16.94 -8.60
C GLY A 119 -18.87 -17.41 -7.14
N ARG A 120 -17.64 -17.51 -6.61
CA ARG A 120 -17.34 -17.96 -5.23
C ARG A 120 -17.15 -16.80 -4.24
N ALA A 121 -17.65 -15.62 -4.58
CA ALA A 121 -17.52 -14.43 -3.73
C ALA A 121 -18.43 -14.51 -2.50
N THR A 122 -17.85 -14.83 -1.34
CA THR A 122 -18.55 -14.80 -0.04
C THR A 122 -18.60 -13.37 0.51
N PRO A 123 -19.71 -12.91 1.14
CA PRO A 123 -19.83 -11.53 1.66
C PRO A 123 -18.78 -11.16 2.71
N LYS A 124 -18.31 -12.12 3.53
CA LYS A 124 -17.21 -11.92 4.47
C LYS A 124 -15.90 -11.59 3.73
N LEU A 125 -15.57 -12.38 2.71
CA LEU A 125 -14.38 -12.19 1.89
C LEU A 125 -14.44 -10.85 1.16
N LEU A 126 -15.60 -10.51 0.58
CA LEU A 126 -15.82 -9.22 -0.06
C LEU A 126 -15.63 -8.05 0.93
N GLY A 127 -16.16 -8.17 2.15
CA GLY A 127 -15.99 -7.17 3.20
C GLY A 127 -14.51 -6.92 3.56
N LEU A 128 -13.70 -7.98 3.62
CA LEU A 128 -12.25 -7.87 3.83
C LEU A 128 -11.58 -7.09 2.69
N TYR A 129 -11.83 -7.44 1.43
CA TYR A 129 -11.23 -6.75 0.29
C TYR A 129 -11.74 -5.31 0.13
N LEU A 130 -12.98 -5.02 0.50
CA LEU A 130 -13.54 -3.66 0.54
C LEU A 130 -12.88 -2.81 1.64
N LEU A 131 -12.51 -3.39 2.79
CA LEU A 131 -11.73 -2.67 3.79
C LEU A 131 -10.38 -2.21 3.22
N PHE A 132 -9.69 -3.10 2.49
CA PHE A 132 -8.46 -2.75 1.78
C PHE A 132 -8.68 -1.73 0.67
N LEU A 133 -9.83 -1.77 -0.02
CA LEU A 133 -10.21 -0.77 -1.02
C LEU A 133 -10.27 0.64 -0.42
N VAL A 134 -10.88 0.78 0.76
CA VAL A 134 -10.95 2.07 1.48
C VAL A 134 -9.55 2.58 1.81
N PHE A 135 -8.66 1.71 2.32
CA PHE A 135 -7.26 2.07 2.58
C PHE A 135 -6.51 2.51 1.32
N ALA A 136 -6.72 1.81 0.21
CA ALA A 136 -6.09 2.11 -1.07
C ALA A 136 -6.54 3.48 -1.60
N VAL A 137 -7.85 3.75 -1.61
CA VAL A 137 -8.41 5.04 -2.04
C VAL A 137 -7.91 6.19 -1.16
N ALA A 138 -7.88 6.01 0.16
CA ALA A 138 -7.36 7.02 1.08
C ALA A 138 -5.87 7.31 0.81
N SER A 139 -5.07 6.28 0.53
CA SER A 139 -3.64 6.41 0.23
C SER A 139 -3.37 7.13 -1.10
N VAL A 140 -4.19 6.88 -2.12
CA VAL A 140 -4.16 7.61 -3.40
C VAL A 140 -4.56 9.06 -3.21
N ALA A 141 -5.68 9.33 -2.52
CA ALA A 141 -6.15 10.69 -2.24
C ALA A 141 -5.07 11.51 -1.50
N ARG A 142 -4.46 10.91 -0.47
CA ARG A 142 -3.33 11.51 0.25
C ARG A 142 -2.18 11.89 -0.67
N GLY A 143 -1.76 10.94 -1.51
CA GLY A 143 -0.66 11.12 -2.43
C GLY A 143 -0.92 12.22 -3.44
N LEU A 144 -2.09 12.22 -4.08
CA LEU A 144 -2.48 13.22 -5.07
C LEU A 144 -2.61 14.62 -4.48
N CYS A 145 -3.30 14.77 -3.34
CA CYS A 145 -3.45 16.07 -2.68
C CYS A 145 -2.09 16.66 -2.27
N SER A 146 -1.21 15.82 -1.71
CA SER A 146 0.11 16.26 -1.26
C SER A 146 1.06 16.59 -2.42
N CYS A 147 1.02 15.81 -3.52
CA CYS A 147 1.79 16.10 -4.72
C CYS A 147 1.32 17.39 -5.40
N SER A 148 0.01 17.65 -5.45
CA SER A 148 -0.56 18.88 -5.99
C SER A 148 -0.09 20.12 -5.23
N THR A 149 -0.07 20.07 -3.89
CA THR A 149 0.47 21.15 -3.05
C THR A 149 1.97 21.36 -3.28
N GLN A 150 2.74 20.31 -3.57
CA GLN A 150 4.17 20.43 -3.89
C GLN A 150 4.45 20.93 -5.31
N ALA A 151 3.54 20.67 -6.25
CA ALA A 151 3.64 21.05 -7.67
C ALA A 151 3.18 22.49 -7.95
N THR A 152 2.71 23.22 -6.94
CA THR A 152 2.43 24.66 -7.04
C THR A 152 3.69 25.44 -6.65
N PRO A 153 4.61 25.80 -7.57
CA PRO A 153 5.55 26.87 -7.29
C PRO A 153 4.73 28.14 -7.10
N ALA A 154 5.10 28.96 -6.12
CA ALA A 154 4.50 30.27 -5.90
C ALA A 154 4.52 31.08 -7.22
N ALA A 155 3.38 31.12 -7.90
CA ALA A 155 3.08 32.14 -8.89
C ALA A 155 2.70 33.42 -8.13
N ALA A 156 3.68 34.00 -7.43
CA ALA A 156 3.61 35.33 -6.83
C ALA A 156 5.03 35.83 -6.49
N GLY A 157 5.54 36.76 -7.30
CA GLY A 157 6.56 37.74 -6.88
C GLY A 157 8.01 37.46 -7.31
N PRO A 158 8.69 38.42 -7.96
CA PRO A 158 10.08 38.29 -8.39
C PRO A 158 11.04 38.47 -7.22
N SER A 159 12.26 37.95 -7.39
CA SER A 159 13.46 38.08 -6.55
C SER A 159 13.66 37.04 -5.44
N SER A 160 14.45 36.02 -5.75
CA SER A 160 15.29 35.35 -4.76
C SER A 160 16.77 35.59 -5.14
N PRO A 161 17.57 36.27 -4.31
CA PRO A 161 18.93 36.70 -4.64
C PRO A 161 19.99 35.59 -4.48
N ALA A 162 19.61 34.31 -4.61
CA ALA A 162 20.51 33.18 -4.40
C ALA A 162 21.31 32.77 -5.65
N LEU A 163 20.96 33.29 -6.84
CA LEU A 163 21.65 32.94 -8.09
C LEU A 163 22.62 34.03 -8.62
N ALA A 164 22.63 35.22 -8.01
CA ALA A 164 23.48 36.34 -8.46
C ALA A 164 24.91 36.33 -7.87
N ALA A 165 25.16 35.57 -6.80
CA ALA A 165 26.47 35.54 -6.14
C ALA A 165 27.52 34.64 -6.83
N ARG A 166 27.14 33.91 -7.89
CA ARG A 166 28.02 32.91 -8.55
C ARG A 166 28.57 33.32 -9.92
N LYS A 167 28.47 34.60 -10.31
CA LYS A 167 28.89 35.08 -11.64
C LYS A 167 29.84 36.30 -11.64
N LYS A 168 30.57 36.54 -10.55
CA LYS A 168 31.72 37.47 -10.51
C LYS A 168 32.89 36.88 -9.72
N ARG A 169 33.54 35.88 -10.29
CA ARG A 169 34.93 35.56 -9.95
C ARG A 169 35.58 34.76 -11.09
N VAL A 170 35.81 35.43 -12.22
CA VAL A 170 36.93 35.21 -13.17
C VAL A 170 37.25 36.59 -13.75
#